data_AF-Q2N0W8-F1
#
_entry.id   AF-Q2N0W8-F1
#
_cell.length_a   1.000
_cell.length_b   1.000
_cell.length_c   1.000
_cell.angle_alpha   90.00
_cell.angle_beta   90.00
_cell.angle_gamma   90.00
#
_symmetry.space_group_name_H-M   'P 1'
#
loop_
_entity.id
_entity.type
_entity.pdbx_description
1 polymer ?
#
loop_
_entity_poly.entity_id
_entity_poly.type
_entity_poly.pdbx_seq_one_letter_code
_entity_poly.pdbx_strand_id
1 'polypeptide(L)'
;VTNDGATILKSIGIDNPAAKVLVEISKVQDAEVGDGTTSVTVLAAELLKEAEKLIAAKMHPQTIISGWRKAVAIARQALEGAALNNGADPEKFRTDLINIARTNLRSKILT
;
A
#
# COMPACT_ATOMS: atom_id res chain seq x y z
N VAL A 1 14.41 8.56 -15.77
CA VAL A 1 13.28 9.12 -14.99
C VAL A 1 12.36 7.96 -14.65
N THR A 2 11.93 7.79 -13.40
CA THR A 2 11.05 6.67 -12.97
C THR A 2 9.96 7.18 -12.02
N ASN A 3 8.78 6.58 -12.09
CA ASN A 3 7.66 6.81 -11.17
C ASN A 3 7.50 5.67 -10.14
N ASP A 4 8.37 4.65 -10.17
CA ASP A 4 8.31 3.56 -9.20
C ASP A 4 8.88 3.99 -7.84
N GLY A 5 8.01 3.96 -6.82
CA GLY A 5 8.35 4.34 -5.46
C GLY A 5 9.48 3.50 -4.87
N ALA A 6 9.54 2.20 -5.18
CA ALA A 6 10.59 1.32 -4.67
C ALA A 6 11.96 1.72 -5.21
N THR A 7 12.06 2.00 -6.51
CA THR A 7 13.30 2.48 -7.15
C THR A 7 13.73 3.85 -6.63
N ILE A 8 12.79 4.77 -6.41
CA ILE A 8 13.08 6.09 -5.84
C ILE A 8 13.63 5.94 -4.42
N LEU A 9 12.95 5.18 -3.56
CA LEU A 9 13.35 5.00 -2.16
C LEU A 9 14.69 4.27 -2.00
N LYS A 10 15.03 3.33 -2.90
CA LYS A 10 16.35 2.68 -2.96
C LYS A 10 17.49 3.67 -3.28
N SER A 11 17.18 4.74 -4.01
CA SER A 11 18.18 5.70 -4.49
C SER A 11 18.48 6.81 -3.47
N ILE A 12 17.64 6.96 -2.43
CA ILE A 12 17.83 7.96 -1.38
C ILE A 12 18.77 7.40 -0.31
N GLY A 13 19.83 8.13 0.02
CA GLY A 13 20.72 7.82 1.14
C GLY A 13 20.02 8.08 2.48
N ILE A 14 19.40 7.05 3.06
CA ILE A 14 18.67 7.13 4.33
C ILE A 14 19.48 6.48 5.44
N ASP A 15 19.88 7.28 6.44
CA ASP A 15 20.56 6.77 7.64
C ASP A 15 19.62 6.46 8.81
N ASN A 16 18.45 7.13 8.85
CA ASN A 16 17.48 6.93 9.92
C ASN A 16 16.90 5.50 9.91
N PRO A 17 17.06 4.70 11.00
CA PRO A 17 16.57 3.32 11.05
C PRO A 17 15.06 3.16 10.85
N ALA A 18 14.23 4.08 11.36
CA ALA A 18 12.78 4.03 11.18
C ALA A 18 12.39 4.31 9.73
N ALA A 19 13.09 5.23 9.06
CA ALA A 19 12.88 5.49 7.64
C ALA A 19 13.35 4.32 6.76
N LYS A 20 14.38 3.57 7.17
CA LYS A 20 14.78 2.32 6.48
C LYS A 20 13.65 1.28 6.47
N VAL A 21 12.85 1.19 7.52
CA VAL A 21 11.68 0.29 7.54
C VAL A 21 10.67 0.66 6.44
N LEU A 22 10.45 1.95 6.17
CA LEU A 22 9.56 2.39 5.09
C LEU A 22 10.09 2.00 3.70
N VAL A 23 11.42 2.03 3.51
CA VAL A 23 12.06 1.54 2.27
C VAL A 23 11.85 0.05 2.10
N GLU A 24 12.03 -0.74 3.17
CA GLU A 24 11.83 -2.19 3.13
C GLU A 24 10.38 -2.57 2.85
N ILE A 25 9.40 -1.86 3.42
CA ILE A 25 7.98 -2.07 3.11
C ILE A 25 7.72 -1.88 1.61
N SER A 26 8.26 -0.81 1.01
CA SER A 26 8.12 -0.57 -0.43
C SER A 26 8.78 -1.65 -1.28
N LYS A 27 9.93 -2.19 -0.86
CA LYS A 27 10.62 -3.29 -1.55
C LYS A 27 9.85 -4.59 -1.49
N VAL A 28 9.29 -4.93 -0.33
CA VAL A 28 8.47 -6.11 -0.15
C VAL A 28 7.21 -6.03 -1.01
N GLN A 29 6.56 -4.87 -1.07
CA GLN A 29 5.40 -4.65 -1.94
C GLN A 29 5.73 -4.84 -3.43
N ASP A 30 6.90 -4.35 -3.87
CA ASP A 30 7.40 -4.54 -5.23
C ASP A 30 7.66 -6.03 -5.54
N ALA A 31 8.26 -6.77 -4.61
CA ALA A 31 8.58 -8.18 -4.79
C ALA A 31 7.34 -9.10 -4.78
N GLU A 32 6.36 -8.83 -3.91
CA GLU A 32 5.18 -9.69 -3.73
C GLU A 32 4.07 -9.40 -4.75
N VAL A 33 3.86 -8.14 -5.11
CA VAL A 33 2.71 -7.71 -5.95
C VAL A 33 3.16 -6.96 -7.20
N GLY A 34 4.25 -6.19 -7.14
CA GLY A 34 4.76 -5.39 -8.27
C GLY A 34 3.95 -4.13 -8.58
N ASP A 35 3.02 -3.74 -7.71
CA ASP A 35 2.25 -2.50 -7.78
C ASP A 35 1.96 -1.94 -6.39
N GLY A 36 1.67 -0.64 -6.31
CA GLY A 36 1.32 0.05 -5.07
C GLY A 36 2.51 0.39 -4.18
N THR A 37 3.75 0.32 -4.69
CA THR A 37 4.98 0.63 -3.96
C THR A 37 4.95 2.02 -3.33
N THR A 38 4.46 3.02 -4.07
CA THR A 38 4.25 4.38 -3.55
C THR A 38 3.12 4.44 -2.52
N SER A 39 1.98 3.80 -2.82
CA SER A 39 0.78 3.88 -1.99
C SER A 39 0.98 3.27 -0.60
N VAL A 40 1.70 2.14 -0.51
CA VAL A 40 1.96 1.49 0.78
C VAL A 40 2.84 2.38 1.68
N THR A 41 3.84 3.05 1.12
CA THR A 41 4.70 3.96 1.88
C THR A 41 3.95 5.20 2.34
N VAL A 42 3.12 5.79 1.47
CA VAL A 42 2.28 6.95 1.82
C VAL A 42 1.29 6.58 2.92
N LEU A 43 0.63 5.42 2.82
CA LEU A 43 -0.30 4.96 3.85
C LEU A 43 0.40 4.73 5.20
N ALA A 44 1.59 4.11 5.20
CA ALA A 44 2.36 3.90 6.43
C ALA A 44 2.78 5.24 7.06
N ALA A 45 3.20 6.22 6.26
CA ALA A 45 3.55 7.56 6.74
C ALA A 45 2.34 8.29 7.35
N GLU A 46 1.17 8.23 6.70
CA GLU A 46 -0.03 8.88 7.23
C GLU A 46 -0.52 8.21 8.52
N LEU A 47 -0.43 6.88 8.64
CA LEU A 47 -0.70 6.18 9.90
C LEU A 47 0.22 6.68 11.02
N LEU A 48 1.53 6.78 10.79
CA LEU A 48 2.48 7.29 11.79
C LEU A 48 2.16 8.72 12.23
N LYS A 49 1.78 9.58 11.29
CA LYS A 49 1.35 10.96 11.56
C LYS A 49 0.06 11.02 12.37
N GLU A 50 -0.91 10.15 12.12
CA GLU A 50 -2.11 10.05 12.96
C GLU A 50 -1.78 9.48 14.35
N ALA A 51 -0.90 8.49 14.46
CA ALA A 51 -0.44 7.99 15.76
C ALA A 51 0.24 9.08 16.60
N GLU A 52 1.01 9.98 15.99
CA GLU A 52 1.61 11.11 16.70
C GLU A 52 0.55 11.98 17.39
N LYS A 53 -0.56 12.29 16.71
CA LYS A 53 -1.68 13.04 17.29
C LYS A 53 -2.33 12.30 18.46
N LEU A 54 -2.50 10.99 18.33
CA LEU A 54 -3.07 10.14 19.38
C LEU A 54 -2.15 10.05 20.61
N ILE A 55 -0.84 10.00 20.40
CA ILE A 55 0.16 10.05 21.46
C ILE A 55 0.16 11.43 22.14
N ALA A 56 0.04 12.51 21.37
CA ALA A 56 -0.10 13.86 21.91
C ALA A 56 -1.35 13.99 22.81
N ALA A 57 -2.43 13.27 22.46
CA ALA A 57 -3.64 13.11 23.27
C ALA A 57 -3.48 12.12 24.45
N LYS A 58 -2.25 11.76 24.83
CA LYS A 58 -1.90 10.87 25.94
C LYS A 58 -2.40 9.43 25.81
N MET A 59 -2.68 8.95 24.60
CA MET A 59 -2.96 7.53 24.40
C MET A 59 -1.68 6.70 24.39
N HIS A 60 -1.71 5.56 25.08
CA HIS A 60 -0.58 4.64 25.12
C HIS A 60 -0.36 3.99 23.73
N PRO A 61 0.87 3.92 23.20
CA PRO A 61 1.13 3.36 21.86
C PRO A 61 0.59 1.95 21.65
N GLN A 62 0.65 1.09 22.69
CA GLN A 62 0.11 -0.27 22.62
C GLN A 62 -1.40 -0.31 22.36
N THR A 63 -2.14 0.68 22.86
CA THR A 63 -3.59 0.81 22.62
C THR A 63 -3.86 1.17 21.16
N ILE A 64 -3.06 2.07 20.58
CA ILE A 64 -3.14 2.46 19.17
C ILE A 64 -2.89 1.25 18.26
N ILE A 65 -1.80 0.50 18.53
CA ILE A 65 -1.45 -0.71 17.78
C ILE A 65 -2.57 -1.76 17.85
N SER A 66 -3.13 -1.98 19.04
CA SER A 66 -4.25 -2.91 19.24
C SER A 66 -5.49 -2.48 18.45
N GLY A 67 -5.81 -1.19 18.45
CA GLY A 67 -6.91 -0.62 17.66
C GLY A 67 -6.70 -0.81 16.17
N TRP A 68 -5.52 -0.51 15.65
CA TRP A 68 -5.22 -0.67 14.22
C TRP A 68 -5.22 -2.13 13.76
N ARG A 69 -4.75 -3.07 14.59
CA ARG A 69 -4.86 -4.51 14.28
C ARG A 69 -6.32 -4.95 14.09
N LYS A 70 -7.24 -4.44 14.91
CA LYS A 70 -8.68 -4.67 14.75
C LYS A 70 -9.21 -3.99 13.48
N ALA A 71 -8.81 -2.76 13.23
CA ALA A 71 -9.21 -2.01 12.03
C ALA A 71 -8.78 -2.71 10.74
N VAL A 72 -7.56 -3.27 10.70
CA VAL A 72 -7.07 -4.05 9.54
C VAL A 72 -7.95 -5.27 9.27
N ALA A 73 -8.37 -6.00 10.31
CA ALA A 73 -9.27 -7.15 10.14
C ALA A 73 -10.60 -6.75 9.50
N ILE A 74 -11.21 -5.64 9.97
CA ILE A 74 -12.46 -5.11 9.43
C ILE A 74 -12.27 -4.60 7.99
N ALA A 75 -11.19 -3.85 7.72
CA ALA A 75 -10.89 -3.35 6.39
C ALA A 75 -10.73 -4.49 5.38
N ARG A 76 -10.04 -5.57 5.78
CA ARG A 76 -9.89 -6.76 4.94
C ARG A 76 -11.24 -7.42 4.64
N GLN A 77 -12.08 -7.61 5.65
CA GLN A 77 -13.42 -8.17 5.46
C GLN A 77 -14.28 -7.30 4.53
N ALA A 78 -14.19 -5.97 4.66
CA ALA A 78 -14.90 -5.04 3.79
C ALA A 78 -14.43 -5.15 2.33
N LEU A 79 -13.12 -5.26 2.09
CA LEU A 79 -12.55 -5.46 0.76
C LEU A 79 -13.00 -6.79 0.15
N GLU A 80 -12.97 -7.88 0.92
CA GLU A 80 -13.44 -9.19 0.48
C GLU A 80 -14.94 -9.18 0.15
N GLY A 81 -15.76 -8.49 0.95
CA GLY A 81 -17.19 -8.34 0.69
C GLY A 81 -17.52 -7.47 -0.52
N ALA A 82 -16.63 -6.55 -0.90
CA ALA A 82 -16.77 -5.71 -2.08
C ALA A 82 -16.14 -6.33 -3.35
N ALA A 83 -15.42 -7.45 -3.22
CA ALA A 83 -14.73 -8.08 -4.33
C ALA A 83 -15.74 -8.74 -5.29
N LEU A 84 -15.59 -8.47 -6.59
CA LEU A 84 -16.37 -9.09 -7.65
C LEU A 84 -15.51 -10.10 -8.40
N ASN A 85 -16.05 -11.28 -8.68
CA ASN A 85 -15.35 -12.35 -9.40
C ASN A 85 -16.12 -12.71 -10.68
N ASN A 86 -15.58 -12.31 -11.83
CA ASN A 86 -16.10 -12.69 -13.14
C ASN A 86 -15.32 -13.85 -13.79
N GLY A 87 -14.47 -14.57 -13.06
CA GLY A 87 -13.60 -15.60 -13.61
C GLY A 87 -14.30 -16.79 -14.27
N ALA A 88 -15.59 -16.99 -14.00
CA ALA A 88 -16.40 -18.02 -14.65
C ALA A 88 -16.98 -17.59 -16.02
N ASP A 89 -16.97 -16.29 -16.34
CA ASP A 89 -17.46 -15.71 -17.60
C ASP A 89 -16.25 -15.25 -18.44
N PRO A 90 -15.88 -15.96 -19.51
CA PRO A 90 -14.68 -15.66 -20.29
C PRO A 90 -14.64 -14.24 -20.86
N GLU A 91 -15.79 -13.70 -21.29
CA GLU A 91 -15.86 -12.38 -21.92
C GLU A 91 -15.72 -11.26 -20.88
N LYS A 92 -16.40 -11.40 -19.74
CA LYS A 92 -16.23 -10.45 -18.62
C LYS A 92 -14.85 -10.54 -18.01
N PHE A 93 -14.31 -11.75 -17.82
CA PHE A 93 -12.96 -11.94 -17.30
C PHE A 93 -11.91 -11.28 -18.19
N ARG A 94 -12.02 -11.43 -19.52
CA ARG A 94 -11.15 -10.73 -20.47
C ARG A 94 -11.24 -9.22 -20.33
N THR A 95 -12.46 -8.70 -20.17
CA THR A 95 -12.71 -7.26 -19.98
C THR A 95 -12.06 -6.76 -18.69
N ASP A 96 -12.19 -7.51 -17.60
CA ASP A 96 -11.57 -7.20 -16.31
C ASP A 96 -10.04 -7.16 -16.40
N LEU A 97 -9.41 -8.16 -17.04
CA LEU A 97 -7.96 -8.18 -17.24
C LEU A 97 -7.46 -6.96 -18.01
N ILE A 98 -8.17 -6.54 -19.06
CA ILE A 98 -7.83 -5.32 -19.83
C ILE A 98 -7.97 -4.08 -18.95
N ASN A 99 -9.02 -3.97 -18.15
CA ASN A 99 -9.25 -2.83 -17.26
C ASN A 99 -8.21 -2.76 -16.14
N ILE A 100 -7.83 -3.89 -15.56
CA ILE A 100 -6.78 -4.01 -14.54
C ILE A 100 -5.44 -3.57 -15.14
N ALA A 101 -5.07 -4.11 -16.31
CA ALA A 101 -3.83 -3.74 -17.00
C ALA A 101 -3.79 -2.25 -17.34
N ARG A 102 -4.88 -1.68 -17.87
CA ARG A 102 -4.97 -0.24 -18.15
C ARG A 102 -4.79 0.60 -16.90
N THR A 103 -5.37 0.19 -15.78
CA THR A 103 -5.27 0.93 -14.51
C THR A 103 -3.85 0.91 -13.98
N ASN A 104 -3.18 -0.25 -13.99
CA ASN A 104 -1.78 -0.37 -13.57
C ASN A 104 -0.83 0.44 -14.46
N LEU A 105 -1.06 0.43 -15.77
CA LEU A 105 -0.20 1.09 -16.74
C LEU A 105 -0.38 2.61 -16.82
N ARG A 106 -1.51 3.17 -16.34
CA ARG A 106 -1.81 4.60 -16.41
C ARG A 106 -0.76 5.51 -15.77
N SER A 107 -0.11 5.07 -14.70
CA SER A 107 0.89 5.85 -13.97
C SER A 107 2.31 5.67 -14.51
N LYS A 108 2.51 4.74 -15.45
CA LYS A 108 3.82 4.42 -16.06
C LYS A 108 3.99 5.21 -17.36
N ILE A 109 5.20 5.74 -17.57
CA ILE A 109 5.57 6.37 -18.83
C ILE A 109 5.77 5.25 -19.85
N LEU A 110 4.82 5.09 -20.75
CA LEU A 110 4.87 4.17 -21.89
C LEU A 110 5.21 4.98 -23.15
N THR A 111 6.41 5.54 -23.19
CA THR A 111 6.98 6.16 -24.39
C THR A 111 8.05 5.27 -24.97
#